data_AF-A8XYG1-F1
#
_entry.id   AF-A8XYG1-F1
#
_cell.length_a   1.000
_cell.length_b   1.000
_cell.length_c   1.000
_cell.angle_alpha   90.00
_cell.angle_beta   90.00
_cell.angle_gamma   90.00
#
_symmetry.space_group_name_H-M   'P 1'
#
loop_
_entity.id
_entity.type
_entity.pdbx_description
1 polymer ?
#
loop_
_entity_poly.entity_id
_entity_poly.type
_entity_poly.pdbx_seq_one_letter_code
_entity_poly.pdbx_strand_id
1 'polypeptide(L)'
;MEMEKIASEEEFENLGKNRDSNRWVKVSSKSNCECLDRIILMHNIGDFRLISSPNYPDPYCPKMDCKWHIVAPSNSSRIQFSADNLDLRKNMDEIVFYDYWSQKLLENKTENYRCSGDDLCYYTSQFQYLTIRFKSSPMEDIDNFGFQAVVTIRDKFGEIQKFRNLNSELLEF
;
A
#
# COMPACT_ATOMS: atom_id res chain seq x y z
N MET A 1 -28.85 -30.82 -37.65
CA MET A 1 -27.48 -30.31 -37.50
C MET A 1 -27.62 -28.95 -36.85
N GLU A 2 -27.60 -28.93 -35.53
CA GLU A 2 -27.63 -27.68 -34.76
C GLU A 2 -26.48 -27.83 -33.78
N MET A 3 -25.44 -27.03 -34.01
CA MET A 3 -24.19 -27.07 -33.26
C MET A 3 -24.42 -26.40 -31.92
N GLU A 4 -24.23 -27.14 -30.84
CA GLU A 4 -24.09 -26.59 -29.50
C GLU A 4 -22.95 -25.56 -29.50
N LYS A 5 -23.26 -24.31 -29.13
CA LYS A 5 -22.25 -23.30 -28.85
C LYS A 5 -21.53 -23.69 -27.56
N ILE A 6 -20.31 -24.18 -27.69
CA ILE A 6 -19.40 -24.39 -26.57
C ILE A 6 -18.93 -23.00 -26.10
N ALA A 7 -19.22 -22.66 -24.85
CA ALA A 7 -18.71 -21.46 -24.21
C ALA A 7 -17.19 -21.58 -23.97
N SER A 8 -16.47 -20.46 -24.07
CA SER A 8 -15.01 -20.36 -23.94
C SER A 8 -14.49 -20.87 -22.59
N GLU A 9 -13.32 -21.50 -22.57
CA GLU A 9 -12.67 -22.13 -21.41
C GLU A 9 -12.52 -21.21 -20.18
N GLU A 10 -12.50 -19.88 -20.34
CA GLU A 10 -12.47 -18.91 -19.24
C GLU A 10 -13.73 -18.90 -18.35
N GLU A 11 -14.89 -19.37 -18.84
CA GLU A 11 -16.13 -19.37 -18.03
C GLU A 11 -16.18 -20.50 -16.98
N PHE A 12 -15.30 -21.50 -17.08
CA PHE A 12 -15.32 -22.67 -16.19
C PHE A 12 -14.47 -22.51 -14.91
N GLU A 13 -13.50 -21.60 -14.88
CA GLU A 13 -12.59 -21.47 -13.72
C GLU A 13 -13.24 -20.84 -12.47
N ASN A 14 -14.43 -20.24 -12.58
CA ASN A 14 -15.12 -19.54 -11.48
C ASN A 14 -16.41 -20.22 -10.97
N LEU A 15 -16.62 -21.49 -11.31
CA LEU A 15 -17.81 -22.25 -10.90
C LEU A 15 -17.51 -23.15 -9.69
N GLY A 16 -17.96 -22.73 -8.50
CA GLY A 16 -17.95 -23.57 -7.31
C GLY A 16 -19.27 -24.33 -7.13
N LYS A 17 -19.22 -25.59 -6.69
CA LYS A 17 -20.42 -26.38 -6.33
C LYS A 17 -20.94 -25.98 -4.95
N ASN A 18 -22.21 -25.55 -4.87
CA ASN A 18 -22.92 -25.38 -3.60
C ASN A 18 -23.19 -26.77 -2.98
N ARG A 19 -22.90 -26.96 -1.69
CA ARG A 19 -23.07 -28.26 -1.01
C ARG A 19 -24.54 -28.68 -0.83
N ASP A 20 -25.49 -27.78 -1.09
CA ASP A 20 -26.92 -28.05 -0.95
C ASP A 20 -27.72 -27.95 -2.27
N SER A 21 -27.08 -27.77 -3.43
CA SER A 21 -27.77 -27.90 -4.72
C SER A 21 -26.82 -28.19 -5.89
N ASN A 22 -27.29 -28.94 -6.89
CA ASN A 22 -26.56 -29.20 -8.15
C ASN A 22 -26.49 -27.96 -9.10
N ARG A 23 -26.69 -26.75 -8.57
CA ARG A 23 -26.60 -25.50 -9.34
C ARG A 23 -25.21 -24.91 -9.21
N TRP A 24 -24.55 -24.71 -10.35
CA TRP A 24 -23.32 -23.92 -10.42
C TRP A 24 -23.65 -22.47 -10.13
N VAL A 25 -22.98 -21.89 -9.14
CA VAL A 25 -23.12 -20.47 -8.82
C VAL A 25 -21.77 -19.83 -9.08
N LYS A 26 -21.77 -18.62 -9.66
CA LYS A 26 -20.57 -17.79 -9.71
C LYS A 26 -20.14 -17.53 -8.27
N VAL A 27 -19.03 -18.13 -7.85
CA VAL A 27 -18.44 -17.79 -6.56
C VAL A 27 -17.66 -16.50 -6.82
N SER A 28 -18.21 -15.36 -6.42
CA SER A 28 -17.41 -14.13 -6.39
C SER A 28 -16.26 -14.41 -5.41
N SER A 29 -15.02 -14.34 -5.88
CA SER A 29 -13.87 -14.18 -5.00
C SER A 29 -14.23 -13.12 -3.96
N LYS A 30 -14.11 -13.46 -2.67
CA LYS A 30 -14.53 -12.55 -1.60
C LYS A 30 -13.64 -11.31 -1.69
N SER A 31 -14.17 -10.20 -2.21
CA SER A 31 -13.44 -8.94 -2.29
C SER A 31 -13.00 -8.53 -0.89
N ASN A 32 -11.71 -8.20 -0.73
CA ASN A 32 -11.16 -7.83 0.56
C ASN A 32 -11.18 -6.31 0.72
N CYS A 33 -12.35 -5.79 1.11
CA CYS A 33 -12.63 -4.37 1.22
C CYS A 33 -12.39 -3.78 2.63
N GLU A 34 -11.54 -4.42 3.44
CA GLU A 34 -11.29 -3.99 4.82
C GLU A 34 -9.96 -3.25 4.96
N CYS A 35 -10.01 -2.06 5.55
CA CYS A 35 -8.80 -1.35 5.97
C CYS A 35 -8.27 -1.97 7.28
N LEU A 36 -7.08 -2.54 7.20
CA LEU A 36 -6.32 -2.90 8.40
C LEU A 36 -5.36 -1.76 8.71
N ASP A 37 -5.80 -0.83 9.56
CA ASP A 37 -4.93 0.25 10.06
C ASP A 37 -3.72 -0.37 10.76
N ARG A 38 -2.52 0.02 10.32
CA ARG A 38 -1.26 -0.62 10.72
C ARG A 38 -0.27 0.39 11.25
N ILE A 39 0.37 0.03 12.37
CA ILE A 39 1.63 0.62 12.79
C ILE A 39 2.76 -0.26 12.26
N ILE A 40 3.64 0.31 11.44
CA ILE A 40 4.77 -0.36 10.82
C ILE A 40 6.04 0.22 11.42
N LEU A 41 6.71 -0.58 12.24
CA LEU A 41 8.02 -0.25 12.80
C LEU A 41 9.10 -0.75 11.84
N MET A 42 9.93 0.18 11.37
CA MET A 42 11.12 -0.12 10.58
C MET A 42 12.33 0.02 11.51
N HIS A 43 13.21 -0.99 11.52
CA HIS A 43 14.30 -1.08 12.49
C HIS A 43 15.64 -0.66 11.88
N ASN A 44 15.83 -0.85 10.57
CA ASN A 44 17.12 -0.62 9.92
C ASN A 44 16.98 0.22 8.65
N ILE A 45 18.08 0.88 8.28
CA ILE A 45 18.22 1.50 6.96
C ILE A 45 18.23 0.40 5.90
N GLY A 46 17.50 0.61 4.80
CA GLY A 46 17.28 -0.40 3.77
C GLY A 46 16.09 -1.32 4.04
N ASP A 47 15.48 -1.27 5.23
CA ASP A 47 14.21 -1.96 5.47
C ASP A 47 13.16 -1.47 4.46
N PHE A 48 12.38 -2.42 3.96
CA PHE A 48 11.26 -2.12 3.08
C PHE A 48 9.98 -2.86 3.49
N ARG A 49 8.84 -2.33 3.08
CA ARG A 49 7.51 -2.94 3.23
C ARG A 49 6.70 -2.69 1.98
N LEU A 50 5.95 -3.71 1.58
CA LEU A 50 4.93 -3.58 0.55
C LEU A 50 3.60 -3.21 1.23
N ILE A 51 2.94 -2.18 0.71
CA ILE A 51 1.57 -1.83 1.07
C ILE A 51 0.76 -1.70 -0.21
N SER A 52 -0.53 -2.00 -0.15
CA SER A 52 -1.40 -1.91 -1.31
C SER A 52 -2.77 -1.40 -0.90
N SER A 53 -3.51 -0.86 -1.86
CA SER A 53 -4.94 -0.65 -1.67
C SER A 53 -5.61 -1.98 -1.32
N PRO A 54 -6.68 -1.97 -0.50
CA PRO A 54 -7.50 -3.16 -0.32
C PRO A 54 -7.96 -3.71 -1.66
N ASN A 55 -8.07 -5.03 -1.74
CA ASN A 55 -8.44 -5.77 -2.95
C ASN A 55 -7.40 -5.82 -4.09
N TYR A 56 -6.32 -5.03 -4.05
CA TYR A 56 -5.25 -5.13 -5.07
C TYR A 56 -4.75 -6.58 -5.22
N PRO A 57 -4.59 -7.13 -6.45
CA PRO A 57 -4.57 -6.43 -7.74
C PRO A 57 -5.93 -6.20 -8.40
N ASP A 58 -7.04 -6.58 -7.75
CA ASP A 58 -8.39 -6.27 -8.22
C ASP A 58 -8.78 -4.81 -7.87
N PRO A 59 -9.83 -4.25 -8.51
CA PRO A 59 -10.30 -2.89 -8.22
C PRO A 59 -10.54 -2.65 -6.73
N TYR A 60 -10.10 -1.49 -6.24
CA TYR A 60 -10.33 -1.11 -4.85
C TYR A 60 -11.80 -0.75 -4.62
N CYS A 61 -12.24 -0.80 -3.36
CA CYS A 61 -13.64 -0.56 -3.02
C CYS A 61 -13.90 0.91 -2.62
N PRO A 62 -15.17 1.38 -2.68
CA PRO A 62 -15.52 2.75 -2.31
C PRO A 62 -15.52 2.92 -0.78
N LYS A 63 -15.56 4.18 -0.32
CA LYS A 63 -15.65 4.54 1.12
C LYS A 63 -14.48 4.05 1.98
N MET A 64 -13.29 3.90 1.40
CA MET A 64 -12.09 3.48 2.10
C MET A 64 -11.47 4.64 2.88
N ASP A 65 -10.93 4.32 4.04
CA ASP A 65 -10.07 5.20 4.84
C ASP A 65 -8.99 4.36 5.53
N CYS A 66 -7.96 3.96 4.78
CA CYS A 66 -6.92 3.06 5.27
C CYS A 66 -5.68 3.86 5.67
N LYS A 67 -5.11 3.54 6.85
CA LYS A 67 -3.93 4.25 7.37
C LYS A 67 -2.77 3.30 7.66
N TRP A 68 -1.59 3.70 7.20
CA TRP A 68 -0.31 3.10 7.58
C TRP A 68 0.54 4.14 8.31
N HIS A 69 0.81 3.87 9.58
CA HIS A 69 1.68 4.69 10.42
C HIS A 69 3.08 4.07 10.42
N ILE A 70 3.98 4.67 9.65
CA ILE A 70 5.35 4.22 9.51
C ILE A 70 6.23 4.94 10.54
N VAL A 71 7.03 4.18 11.27
CA VAL A 71 8.01 4.69 12.23
C VAL A 71 9.40 4.23 11.79
N ALA A 72 10.24 5.19 11.43
CA ALA A 72 11.65 4.98 11.12
C ALA A 72 12.48 4.90 12.42
N PRO A 73 13.67 4.29 12.38
CA PRO A 73 14.44 4.00 13.59
C PRO A 73 15.04 5.25 14.27
N SER A 74 15.19 6.36 13.53
CA SER A 74 15.77 7.59 14.07
C SER A 74 15.37 8.84 13.28
N ASN A 75 15.55 10.02 13.87
CA ASN A 75 15.32 11.32 13.22
C ASN A 75 16.29 11.62 12.06
N SER A 76 17.41 10.89 11.99
CA SER A 76 18.33 10.92 10.85
C SER A 76 17.87 10.01 9.70
N SER A 77 16.80 9.24 9.87
CA SER A 77 16.23 8.39 8.83
C SER A 77 15.09 9.09 8.08
N ARG A 78 14.86 8.69 6.83
CA ARG A 78 13.82 9.21 5.95
C ARG A 78 12.99 8.04 5.43
N ILE A 79 11.68 8.21 5.42
CA ILE A 79 10.73 7.22 4.93
C ILE A 79 10.39 7.61 3.50
N GLN A 80 10.51 6.67 2.58
CA GLN A 80 10.16 6.89 1.18
C GLN A 80 9.03 5.98 0.77
N PHE A 81 8.00 6.56 0.17
CA PHE A 81 6.91 5.87 -0.49
C PHE A 81 7.11 5.97 -2.01
N SER A 82 6.95 4.86 -2.71
CA SER A 82 6.99 4.81 -4.17
C SER A 82 5.94 3.83 -4.68
N ALA A 83 5.03 4.31 -5.52
CA ALA A 83 4.10 3.51 -6.32
C ALA A 83 4.20 3.98 -7.78
N ASP A 84 4.62 3.10 -8.68
CA ASP A 84 4.75 3.34 -10.12
C ASP A 84 3.58 2.77 -10.94
N ASN A 85 2.58 2.24 -10.24
CA ASN A 85 1.38 1.62 -10.79
C ASN A 85 0.12 2.26 -10.18
N LEU A 86 0.15 3.56 -9.91
CA LEU A 86 -1.02 4.26 -9.37
C LEU A 86 -2.14 4.21 -10.40
N ASP A 87 -3.31 3.78 -9.97
CA ASP A 87 -4.54 3.81 -10.73
C ASP A 87 -5.70 4.14 -9.78
N LEU A 88 -5.99 5.42 -9.62
CA LEU A 88 -7.06 5.97 -8.79
C LEU A 88 -7.95 6.91 -9.61
N ARG A 89 -9.22 7.04 -9.23
CA ARG A 89 -10.10 8.09 -9.80
C ARG A 89 -9.54 9.47 -9.48
N LYS A 90 -9.08 10.17 -10.52
CA LYS A 90 -8.44 11.48 -10.44
C LYS A 90 -9.33 12.50 -9.74
N ASN A 91 -8.76 13.22 -8.76
CA ASN A 91 -9.44 14.23 -7.93
C ASN A 91 -10.63 13.72 -7.08
N MET A 92 -10.87 12.40 -7.02
CA MET A 92 -11.93 11.80 -6.22
C MET A 92 -11.37 10.91 -5.12
N ASP A 93 -10.35 10.12 -5.48
CA ASP A 93 -9.69 9.16 -4.62
C ASP A 93 -8.20 9.51 -4.53
N GLU A 94 -7.60 9.31 -3.37
CA GLU A 94 -6.34 9.95 -3.06
C GLU A 94 -5.51 9.22 -2.01
N ILE A 95 -4.19 9.34 -2.16
CA ILE A 95 -3.22 9.01 -1.11
C ILE A 95 -2.74 10.32 -0.51
N VAL A 96 -2.79 10.44 0.81
CA VAL A 96 -2.41 11.63 1.56
C VAL A 96 -1.29 11.31 2.52
N PHE A 97 -0.27 12.18 2.55
CA PHE A 97 0.90 12.03 3.39
C PHE A 97 0.91 13.05 4.52
N TYR A 98 1.14 12.56 5.73
CA TYR A 98 1.32 13.39 6.93
C TYR A 98 2.64 13.04 7.61
N ASP A 99 3.55 14.00 7.63
CA ASP A 99 4.92 13.85 8.13
C ASP A 99 5.11 14.65 9.42
N TYR A 100 5.75 14.04 10.41
CA TYR A 100 5.85 14.65 11.74
C TYR A 100 7.09 14.24 12.53
N TRP A 101 7.58 15.19 13.32
CA TRP A 101 8.74 15.03 14.20
C TRP A 101 8.44 14.18 15.46
N SER A 102 7.19 14.14 15.93
CA SER A 102 6.80 13.42 17.14
C SER A 102 5.39 12.83 17.04
N GLN A 103 5.17 11.69 17.70
CA GLN A 103 3.89 10.94 17.66
C GLN A 103 2.68 11.69 18.25
N LYS A 104 2.90 12.84 18.91
CA LYS A 104 1.82 13.63 19.52
C LYS A 104 1.23 14.53 18.43
N LEU A 105 -0.09 14.43 18.20
CA LEU A 105 -0.93 15.19 17.26
C LEU A 105 -1.24 14.47 15.93
N LEU A 106 -2.12 13.45 15.98
CA LEU A 106 -2.87 12.98 14.79
C LEU A 106 -4.13 13.83 14.51
N GLU A 107 -4.55 14.66 15.46
CA GLU A 107 -5.74 15.50 15.35
C GLU A 107 -5.32 16.95 15.07
N ASN A 108 -5.76 17.53 13.94
CA ASN A 108 -5.52 18.91 13.46
C ASN A 108 -4.21 19.23 12.73
N LYS A 109 -3.76 18.37 11.80
CA LYS A 109 -2.63 18.71 10.91
C LYS A 109 -3.01 18.87 9.44
N THR A 110 -2.32 19.81 8.81
CA THR A 110 -2.29 20.00 7.36
C THR A 110 -1.56 18.83 6.71
N GLU A 111 -2.12 18.32 5.62
CA GLU A 111 -1.43 17.37 4.75
C GLU A 111 -0.14 17.96 4.16
N ASN A 112 0.86 17.11 3.97
CA ASN A 112 2.13 17.51 3.37
C ASN A 112 2.13 17.34 1.86
N TYR A 113 1.48 16.27 1.37
CA TYR A 113 1.42 15.94 -0.04
C TYR A 113 0.23 15.02 -0.34
N ARG A 114 -0.19 15.00 -1.61
CA ARG A 114 -1.30 14.20 -2.10
C ARG A 114 -1.00 13.65 -3.50
N CYS A 115 -1.37 12.40 -3.72
CA CYS A 115 -1.45 11.79 -5.05
C CYS A 115 -2.91 11.42 -5.37
N SER A 116 -3.28 11.51 -6.64
CA SER A 116 -4.56 11.05 -7.20
C SER A 116 -4.41 10.86 -8.70
N GLY A 117 -5.26 10.05 -9.34
CA GLY A 117 -5.15 9.75 -10.77
C GLY A 117 -4.26 8.54 -11.02
N ASP A 118 -3.57 8.57 -12.15
CA ASP A 118 -2.71 7.51 -12.66
C ASP A 118 -1.21 7.88 -12.61
N ASP A 119 -0.35 6.95 -13.01
CA ASP A 119 1.12 7.09 -13.16
C ASP A 119 1.91 6.89 -11.84
N LEU A 120 2.73 7.86 -11.45
CA LEU A 120 3.68 7.74 -10.35
C LEU A 120 3.19 8.53 -9.11
N CYS A 121 3.21 7.87 -7.95
CA CYS A 121 3.13 8.54 -6.66
C CYS A 121 4.41 8.31 -5.85
N TYR A 122 5.12 9.39 -5.56
CA TYR A 122 6.36 9.35 -4.81
C TYR A 122 6.36 10.40 -3.70
N TYR A 123 6.79 10.00 -2.50
CA TYR A 123 6.94 10.92 -1.38
C TYR A 123 8.12 10.51 -0.49
N THR A 124 8.92 11.50 -0.05
CA THR A 124 9.98 11.30 0.95
C THR A 124 9.66 12.16 2.18
N SER A 125 9.54 11.52 3.34
CA SER A 125 9.34 12.22 4.61
C SER A 125 10.57 13.05 4.97
N GLN A 126 10.37 14.13 5.72
CA GLN A 126 11.40 14.93 6.37
C GLN A 126 11.73 14.40 7.76
N PHE A 127 10.83 13.63 8.38
CA PHE A 127 10.97 13.14 9.75
C PHE A 127 10.83 11.62 9.86
N GLN A 128 10.99 11.11 11.10
CA GLN A 128 10.98 9.67 11.39
C GLN A 128 9.57 9.06 11.47
N TYR A 129 8.52 9.87 11.36
CA TYR A 129 7.16 9.39 11.43
C TYR A 129 6.35 9.86 10.23
N LEU A 130 5.75 8.90 9.52
CA LEU A 130 4.94 9.16 8.33
C LEU A 130 3.62 8.42 8.46
N THR A 131 2.51 9.13 8.30
CA THR A 131 1.20 8.50 8.05
C THR A 131 0.90 8.58 6.56
N ILE A 132 0.64 7.41 5.97
CA ILE A 132 0.14 7.26 4.61
C ILE A 132 -1.33 6.91 4.72
N ARG A 133 -2.21 7.71 4.12
CA ARG A 133 -3.67 7.53 4.20
C ARG A 133 -4.26 7.40 2.82
N PHE A 134 -4.84 6.26 2.49
CA PHE A 134 -5.62 6.07 1.27
C PHE A 134 -7.09 6.34 1.56
N LYS A 135 -7.70 7.21 0.75
CA LYS A 135 -9.13 7.54 0.80
C LYS A 135 -9.79 7.29 -0.54
N SER A 136 -10.91 6.59 -0.54
CA SER A 136 -11.81 6.53 -1.70
C SER A 136 -13.15 7.19 -1.40
N SER A 137 -13.67 7.90 -2.38
CA SER A 137 -14.95 8.58 -2.32
C SER A 137 -16.10 7.57 -2.16
N PRO A 138 -17.27 8.03 -1.69
CA PRO A 138 -18.44 7.16 -1.56
C PRO A 138 -19.04 6.67 -2.87
N MET A 139 -18.62 7.21 -4.02
CA MET A 139 -19.14 6.84 -5.33
C MET A 139 -18.74 5.41 -5.67
N GLU A 140 -19.75 4.62 -6.02
CA GLU A 140 -19.62 3.21 -6.43
C GLU A 140 -19.15 3.13 -7.90
N ASP A 141 -19.15 1.92 -8.50
CA ASP A 141 -18.65 1.67 -9.86
C ASP A 141 -17.17 2.06 -10.05
N ILE A 142 -16.30 1.48 -9.22
CA ILE A 142 -14.84 1.62 -9.36
C ILE A 142 -14.32 0.48 -10.23
N ASP A 143 -13.65 0.84 -11.32
CA ASP A 143 -12.90 -0.06 -12.20
C ASP A 143 -11.37 0.13 -12.08
N ASN A 144 -10.93 1.15 -11.35
CA ASN A 144 -9.52 1.40 -11.07
C ASN A 144 -8.90 0.37 -10.11
N PHE A 145 -7.73 -0.15 -10.46
CA PHE A 145 -7.04 -1.23 -9.76
C PHE A 145 -6.37 -0.81 -8.44
N GLY A 146 -6.18 0.48 -8.21
CA GLY A 146 -5.58 1.00 -6.99
C GLY A 146 -4.07 1.11 -7.09
N PHE A 147 -3.34 0.53 -6.14
CA PHE A 147 -1.87 0.60 -6.14
C PHE A 147 -1.22 -0.52 -5.33
N GLN A 148 0.04 -0.79 -5.65
CA GLN A 148 0.99 -1.42 -4.74
C GLN A 148 2.22 -0.53 -4.64
N ALA A 149 2.63 -0.24 -3.41
CA ALA A 149 3.72 0.67 -3.13
C ALA A 149 4.81 0.00 -2.30
N VAL A 150 6.05 0.45 -2.53
CA VAL A 150 7.19 0.13 -1.69
C VAL A 150 7.43 1.29 -0.72
N VAL A 151 7.44 0.99 0.57
CA VAL A 151 7.88 1.90 1.62
C VAL A 151 9.29 1.50 2.05
N THR A 152 10.26 2.40 2.00
CA THR A 152 11.66 2.12 2.36
C THR A 152 12.21 3.10 3.39
N ILE A 153 13.22 2.68 4.16
CA ILE A 153 14.01 3.57 5.03
C ILE A 153 15.35 3.89 4.38
N ARG A 154 15.68 5.19 4.31
CA ARG A 154 16.99 5.69 3.90
C ARG A 154 17.61 6.58 4.96
N ASP A 155 18.92 6.71 4.93
CA ASP A 155 19.60 7.77 5.68
C ASP A 155 19.25 9.14 5.06
N LYS A 156 19.14 10.18 5.89
CA LYS A 156 19.03 11.59 5.48
C LYS A 156 20.14 11.99 4.50
N PHE A 157 21.32 11.35 4.59
CA PHE A 157 22.45 11.60 3.70
C PHE A 157 22.49 10.70 2.45
N GLY A 158 21.51 9.81 2.27
CA GLY A 158 21.41 8.93 1.09
C GLY A 158 22.36 7.73 1.09
N GLU A 159 23.15 7.52 2.15
CA GLU A 159 24.01 6.35 2.29
C GLU A 159 23.24 5.15 2.87
N ILE A 160 23.27 4.00 2.19
CA ILE A 160 23.09 2.72 2.87
C ILE A 160 24.28 2.62 3.81
N GLN A 161 24.05 2.45 5.12
CA GLN A 161 25.16 2.29 6.05
C GLN A 161 26.05 1.15 5.57
N LYS A 162 27.23 1.50 5.04
CA LYS A 162 28.31 0.55 4.86
C LYS A 162 28.51 -0.08 6.23
N PHE A 163 28.43 -1.41 6.30
CA PHE A 163 28.81 -2.17 7.48
C PHE A 163 30.10 -1.57 8.02
N ARG A 164 30.04 -0.88 9.17
CA ARG A 164 31.24 -0.56 9.91
C ARG A 164 31.80 -1.91 10.30
N ASN A 165 32.87 -2.34 9.65
CA ASN A 165 33.65 -3.49 10.08
C ASN A 165 34.01 -3.25 11.55
N LEU A 166 33.35 -3.98 12.45
CA LEU A 166 33.80 -4.16 13.82
C LEU A 166 35.04 -5.07 13.77
N ASN A 167 36.19 -4.49 13.43
CA ASN A 167 37.51 -5.09 13.57
C ASN A 167 38.53 -3.98 13.86
N SER A 168 38.38 -3.31 15.02
CA SER A 168 39.45 -2.50 15.58
C SER A 168 39.49 -2.52 17.11
N GLU A 169 39.02 -3.59 17.73
CA GLU A 169 39.39 -3.94 19.11
C GLU A 169 40.04 -5.31 19.07
N LEU A 170 41.17 -5.44 19.78
CA LEU A 170 42.14 -6.55 19.80
C LEU A 170 43.27 -6.41 18.78
N LEU A 171 44.28 -5.60 19.12
CA LEU A 171 45.69 -5.99 19.23
C LEU A 171 46.51 -4.81 19.80
N GLU A 172 46.40 -4.59 21.10
CA GLU A 172 47.50 -4.03 21.90
C GLU A 172 47.80 -5.04 23.01
N PHE A 173 48.71 -5.98 22.72
CA PHE A 173 49.61 -6.67 23.66
C PHE A 173 50.78 -7.24 22.86
#